data_AF-A0A2V7YDV4-F1
#
_entry.id   AF-A0A2V7YDV4-F1
#
_cell.length_a   1.000
_cell.length_b   1.000
_cell.length_c   1.000
_cell.angle_alpha   90.00
_cell.angle_beta   90.00
_cell.angle_gamma   90.00
#
_symmetry.space_group_name_H-M   'P 1'
#
loop_
_entity.id
_entity.type
_entity.pdbx_description
1 polymer ?
#
loop_
_entity_poly.entity_id
_entity_poly.type
_entity_poly.pdbx_seq_one_letter_code
_entity_poly.pdbx_strand_id
1 'polypeptide(L)'
;MPADLNEPPRFLRFGGQTFILDGGSLWKTDGTPEGTRSITVPGGAVQGALDLAPLGDRFYFMGRSFTDPNDYQGTPALFRTDGTQAATVPVKTFSPAPTYDTPEPQLTVLDGALFFVAADAEHGGELWRTDGTAAGTELVVDINPGLDPARISGLTAAGGRLFFAADDGEHGIELWTSDGTAAGTRSLSDIAAGPYSSSPRELKAIGGRLFFSADDQVIGREPWVLPLDTAFVGKGKP
;
A
#
# COMPACT_ATOMS: atom_id res chain seq x y z
N MET A 1 1.52 -3.76 -14.40
CA MET A 1 1.40 -5.19 -14.81
C MET A 1 -0.05 -5.63 -14.64
N PRO A 2 -0.62 -6.55 -15.45
CA PRO A 2 -1.87 -7.19 -15.07
C PRO A 2 -1.66 -7.89 -13.72
N ALA A 3 -2.68 -7.86 -12.84
CA ALA A 3 -2.65 -8.59 -11.58
C ALA A 3 -2.18 -10.03 -11.82
N ASP A 4 -1.16 -10.48 -11.09
CA ASP A 4 -0.73 -11.87 -11.18
C ASP A 4 -1.91 -12.75 -10.74
N LEU A 5 -2.49 -13.48 -11.69
CA LEU A 5 -3.63 -14.38 -11.45
C LEU A 5 -3.26 -15.55 -10.54
N ASN A 6 -2.00 -15.64 -10.09
CA ASN A 6 -1.52 -16.63 -9.13
C ASN A 6 -1.40 -16.10 -7.68
N GLU A 7 -1.78 -14.85 -7.39
CA GLU A 7 -1.85 -14.43 -5.99
C GLU A 7 -2.93 -15.21 -5.23
N PRO A 8 -2.65 -15.69 -4.01
CA PRO A 8 -3.65 -16.35 -3.20
C PRO A 8 -4.78 -15.36 -2.87
N PRO A 9 -6.03 -15.84 -2.76
CA PRO A 9 -7.15 -14.99 -2.42
C PRO A 9 -6.95 -14.34 -1.05
N ARG A 10 -7.35 -13.07 -0.93
CA ARG A 10 -7.32 -12.34 0.33
C ARG A 10 -8.70 -12.31 0.97
N PHE A 11 -8.72 -12.40 2.29
CA PHE A 11 -9.95 -12.46 3.07
C PHE A 11 -10.05 -11.27 4.01
N LEU A 12 -11.20 -10.63 4.03
CA LEU A 12 -11.53 -9.58 4.99
C LEU A 12 -12.84 -9.96 5.70
N ARG A 13 -12.81 -9.96 7.04
CA ARG A 13 -14.05 -10.01 7.84
C ARG A 13 -14.40 -8.59 8.27
N PHE A 14 -15.56 -8.11 7.84
CA PHE A 14 -16.01 -6.74 8.08
C PHE A 14 -17.52 -6.69 8.31
N GLY A 15 -17.99 -5.96 9.32
CA GLY A 15 -19.43 -5.85 9.62
C GLY A 15 -20.14 -7.19 9.85
N GLY A 16 -19.43 -8.21 10.37
CA GLY A 16 -19.95 -9.56 10.55
C GLY A 16 -20.02 -10.42 9.29
N GLN A 17 -19.56 -9.90 8.14
CA GLN A 17 -19.57 -10.56 6.84
C GLN A 17 -18.16 -10.91 6.38
N THR A 18 -18.04 -11.85 5.46
CA THR A 18 -16.76 -12.25 4.87
C THR A 18 -16.70 -11.79 3.41
N PHE A 19 -15.59 -11.15 3.07
CA PHE A 19 -15.25 -10.69 1.74
C PHE A 19 -14.01 -11.41 1.25
N ILE A 20 -13.99 -11.71 -0.06
CA ILE A 20 -12.89 -12.37 -0.73
C ILE A 20 -12.45 -11.46 -1.87
N LEU A 21 -11.15 -11.19 -1.95
CA LEU A 21 -10.52 -10.60 -3.12
C LEU A 21 -9.80 -11.72 -3.86
N ASP A 22 -10.24 -12.00 -5.09
CA ASP A 22 -9.73 -13.11 -5.90
C ASP A 22 -9.73 -12.73 -7.38
N GLY A 23 -8.61 -12.95 -8.07
CA GLY A 23 -8.45 -12.60 -9.49
C GLY A 23 -8.75 -11.12 -9.80
N GLY A 24 -8.50 -10.21 -8.86
CA GLY A 24 -8.82 -8.78 -8.97
C GLY A 24 -10.29 -8.43 -8.75
N SER A 25 -11.15 -9.41 -8.49
CA SER A 25 -12.59 -9.23 -8.22
C SER A 25 -12.90 -9.30 -6.73
N LEU A 26 -13.80 -8.45 -6.28
CA LEU A 26 -14.30 -8.47 -4.90
C LEU A 26 -15.57 -9.33 -4.82
N TRP A 27 -15.65 -10.17 -3.80
CA TRP A 27 -16.77 -11.08 -3.55
C TRP A 27 -17.21 -10.96 -2.10
N LYS A 28 -18.48 -11.27 -1.87
CA LYS A 28 -19.06 -11.48 -0.54
C LYS A 28 -19.54 -12.91 -0.43
N THR A 29 -19.31 -13.54 0.72
CA THR A 29 -19.69 -14.94 0.98
C THR A 29 -20.18 -15.15 2.41
N ASP A 30 -21.05 -16.13 2.60
CA ASP A 30 -21.40 -16.72 3.88
C ASP A 30 -20.76 -18.10 4.11
N GLY A 31 -19.86 -18.53 3.20
CA GLY A 31 -19.23 -19.84 3.19
C GLY A 31 -19.93 -20.89 2.32
N THR A 32 -21.04 -20.55 1.66
CA THR A 32 -21.76 -21.43 0.73
C THR A 32 -21.64 -20.96 -0.72
N PRO A 33 -21.75 -21.85 -1.72
CA PRO A 33 -21.82 -21.44 -3.12
C PRO A 33 -22.97 -20.46 -3.41
N GLU A 34 -24.16 -20.72 -2.86
CA GLU A 34 -25.37 -19.92 -3.08
C GLU A 34 -25.27 -18.52 -2.45
N GLY A 35 -24.58 -18.41 -1.31
CA GLY A 35 -24.34 -17.14 -0.63
C GLY A 35 -23.13 -16.36 -1.14
N THR A 36 -22.40 -16.88 -2.14
CA THR A 36 -21.21 -16.24 -2.72
C THR A 36 -21.56 -15.44 -3.97
N ARG A 37 -21.26 -14.14 -3.96
CA ARG A 37 -21.56 -13.23 -5.07
C ARG A 37 -20.49 -12.17 -5.26
N SER A 38 -20.24 -11.80 -6.51
CA SER A 38 -19.33 -10.71 -6.86
C SER A 38 -19.95 -9.36 -6.51
N ILE A 39 -19.11 -8.45 -6.01
CA ILE A 39 -19.40 -7.03 -5.81
C ILE A 39 -18.78 -6.28 -6.98
N THR A 40 -19.59 -5.49 -7.67
CA THR A 40 -19.17 -4.68 -8.82
C THR A 40 -18.98 -3.22 -8.42
N VAL A 41 -18.16 -2.51 -9.20
CA VAL A 41 -18.01 -1.05 -9.14
C VAL A 41 -18.89 -0.39 -10.23
N PRO A 42 -19.21 0.90 -10.10
CA PRO A 42 -19.75 1.67 -11.21
C PRO A 42 -18.85 1.54 -12.44
N GLY A 43 -19.41 1.07 -13.57
CA GLY A 43 -18.65 0.83 -14.81
C GLY A 43 -18.17 -0.62 -15.03
N GLY A 44 -18.30 -1.54 -14.06
CA GLY A 44 -18.00 -2.95 -14.29
C GLY A 44 -17.47 -3.73 -13.08
N ALA A 45 -16.73 -4.81 -13.34
CA ALA A 45 -16.05 -5.57 -12.29
C ALA A 45 -14.87 -4.75 -11.72
N VAL A 46 -14.56 -4.96 -10.45
CA VAL A 46 -13.27 -4.52 -9.91
C VAL A 46 -12.18 -5.23 -10.71
N GLN A 47 -11.18 -4.47 -11.16
CA GLN A 47 -9.98 -5.02 -11.79
C GLN A 47 -8.76 -4.45 -11.10
N GLY A 48 -7.75 -5.32 -10.88
CA GLY A 48 -6.47 -4.92 -10.32
C GLY A 48 -6.47 -4.62 -8.82
N ALA A 49 -7.55 -4.94 -8.10
CA ALA A 49 -7.53 -4.90 -6.64
C ALA A 49 -6.71 -6.09 -6.12
N LEU A 50 -5.66 -5.78 -5.38
CA LEU A 50 -4.76 -6.77 -4.78
C LEU A 50 -4.69 -6.66 -3.25
N ASP A 51 -5.35 -5.68 -2.63
CA ASP A 51 -5.35 -5.55 -1.17
C ASP A 51 -6.62 -4.86 -0.64
N LEU A 52 -6.96 -5.13 0.63
CA LEU A 52 -8.15 -4.64 1.31
C LEU A 52 -7.81 -4.11 2.70
N ALA A 53 -8.29 -2.92 3.05
CA ALA A 53 -8.11 -2.37 4.39
C ALA A 53 -9.40 -1.76 4.96
N PRO A 54 -9.78 -2.11 6.21
CA PRO A 54 -10.90 -1.48 6.89
C PRO A 54 -10.49 -0.14 7.49
N LEU A 55 -11.30 0.91 7.29
CA LEU A 55 -11.15 2.21 7.96
C LEU A 55 -12.53 2.71 8.40
N GLY A 56 -12.72 2.84 9.71
CA GLY A 56 -13.99 3.23 10.29
C GLY A 56 -15.11 2.23 9.98
N ASP A 57 -16.21 2.72 9.41
CA ASP A 57 -17.39 1.94 9.04
C ASP A 57 -17.38 1.48 7.56
N ARG A 58 -16.23 1.59 6.87
CA ARG A 58 -16.03 1.14 5.50
C ARG A 58 -14.74 0.33 5.36
N PHE A 59 -14.57 -0.28 4.20
CA PHE A 59 -13.29 -0.80 3.77
C PHE A 59 -12.95 -0.35 2.36
N TYR A 60 -11.66 -0.42 2.04
CA TYR A 60 -11.05 0.26 0.91
C TYR A 60 -10.18 -0.71 0.12
N PHE A 61 -10.03 -0.42 -1.16
CA PHE A 61 -9.14 -1.12 -2.08
C PHE A 61 -8.72 -0.17 -3.20
N MET A 62 -7.54 -0.42 -3.77
CA MET A 62 -7.18 0.17 -5.06
C MET A 62 -7.81 -0.66 -6.18
N GLY A 63 -8.32 -0.01 -7.21
CA GLY A 63 -8.86 -0.68 -8.39
C GLY A 63 -8.86 0.26 -9.59
N ARG A 64 -9.64 -0.09 -10.62
CA ARG A 64 -9.81 0.73 -11.82
C ARG A 64 -11.24 1.24 -11.96
N SER A 65 -11.37 2.52 -12.26
CA SER A 65 -12.63 3.19 -12.60
C SER A 65 -12.77 3.28 -14.11
N PHE A 66 -13.95 2.93 -14.62
CA PHE A 66 -14.28 2.91 -16.04
C PHE A 66 -15.41 3.91 -16.30
N THR A 67 -15.05 5.10 -16.77
CA THR A 67 -16.04 6.15 -17.11
C THR A 67 -16.49 6.06 -18.58
N ASP A 68 -15.74 5.38 -19.43
CA ASP A 68 -16.06 5.09 -20.83
C ASP A 68 -16.10 3.56 -21.03
N PRO A 69 -17.17 2.97 -21.58
CA PRO A 69 -17.23 1.52 -21.86
C PRO A 69 -16.19 1.03 -22.88
N ASN A 70 -15.53 1.92 -23.62
CA ASN A 70 -14.44 1.59 -24.54
C ASN A 70 -13.04 1.80 -23.94
N ASP A 71 -12.94 2.31 -22.70
CA ASP A 71 -11.68 2.40 -21.98
C ASP A 71 -11.35 1.05 -21.34
N TYR A 72 -10.50 0.27 -22.01
CA TYR A 72 -10.04 -1.02 -21.49
C TYR A 72 -8.92 -0.89 -20.45
N GLN A 73 -8.33 0.30 -20.31
CA GLN A 73 -7.25 0.53 -19.35
C GLN A 73 -7.81 0.95 -18.00
N GLY A 74 -8.88 1.76 -17.98
CA GLY A 74 -9.46 2.33 -16.77
C GLY A 74 -8.50 3.29 -16.06
N THR A 75 -9.04 4.15 -15.20
CA THR A 75 -8.24 5.04 -14.37
C THR A 75 -8.02 4.42 -12.99
N PRO A 76 -6.77 4.27 -12.50
CA PRO A 76 -6.52 3.84 -11.13
C PRO A 76 -7.29 4.70 -10.13
N ALA A 77 -7.91 4.08 -9.13
CA ALA A 77 -8.69 4.78 -8.14
C ALA A 77 -8.66 4.07 -6.81
N LEU A 78 -8.69 4.87 -5.74
CA LEU A 78 -9.01 4.37 -4.41
C LEU A 78 -10.53 4.28 -4.30
N PHE A 79 -11.05 3.10 -4.00
CA PHE A 79 -12.47 2.87 -3.76
C PHE A 79 -12.76 2.71 -2.27
N ARG A 80 -13.98 3.08 -1.88
CA ARG A 80 -14.57 2.72 -0.58
C ARG A 80 -15.82 1.88 -0.80
N THR A 81 -16.14 1.01 0.15
CA THR A 81 -17.34 0.19 0.13
C THR A 81 -17.77 -0.24 1.53
N ASP A 82 -19.05 -0.56 1.69
CA ASP A 82 -19.60 -1.29 2.85
C ASP A 82 -19.89 -2.77 2.53
N GLY A 83 -19.50 -3.23 1.33
CA GLY A 83 -19.82 -4.55 0.82
C GLY A 83 -21.10 -4.62 -0.04
N THR A 84 -21.74 -3.48 -0.32
CA THR A 84 -22.85 -3.37 -1.26
C THR A 84 -22.42 -2.66 -2.55
N GLN A 85 -23.04 -3.01 -3.67
CA GLN A 85 -22.77 -2.36 -4.96
C GLN A 85 -23.05 -0.85 -4.91
N ALA A 86 -24.13 -0.43 -4.25
CA ALA A 86 -24.54 0.97 -4.18
C ALA A 86 -23.55 1.86 -3.42
N ALA A 87 -22.89 1.33 -2.38
CA ALA A 87 -21.90 2.08 -1.60
C ALA A 87 -20.47 1.89 -2.09
N THR A 88 -20.25 1.10 -3.15
CA THR A 88 -18.93 0.89 -3.75
C THR A 88 -18.65 2.02 -4.73
N VAL A 89 -17.88 3.02 -4.32
CA VAL A 89 -17.66 4.26 -5.10
C VAL A 89 -16.21 4.73 -4.99
N PRO A 90 -15.67 5.44 -6.01
CA PRO A 90 -14.34 6.01 -5.93
C PRO A 90 -14.29 7.13 -4.88
N VAL A 91 -13.23 7.14 -4.09
CA VAL A 91 -12.84 8.24 -3.20
C VAL A 91 -12.03 9.27 -3.99
N LYS A 92 -11.05 8.79 -4.76
CA LYS A 92 -10.20 9.60 -5.62
C LYS A 92 -9.69 8.75 -6.80
N THR A 93 -9.64 9.36 -7.98
CA THR A 93 -8.99 8.80 -9.17
C THR A 93 -7.59 9.39 -9.32
N PHE A 94 -6.66 8.60 -9.81
CA PHE A 94 -5.28 8.99 -10.05
C PHE A 94 -5.01 8.94 -11.54
N SER A 95 -4.71 10.10 -12.13
CA SER A 95 -4.32 10.19 -13.53
C SER A 95 -3.03 9.39 -13.72
N PRO A 96 -2.99 8.40 -14.63
CA PRO A 96 -1.82 7.56 -14.75
C PRO A 96 -0.59 8.38 -15.14
N ALA A 97 0.51 8.20 -14.40
CA ALA A 97 1.82 8.66 -14.81
C ALA A 97 2.15 8.09 -16.22
N PRO A 98 2.94 8.80 -17.06
CA PRO A 98 3.40 8.26 -18.34
C PRO A 98 4.36 7.07 -18.17
N THR A 99 4.75 6.74 -16.94
CA THR A 99 5.63 5.63 -16.62
C THR A 99 4.84 4.31 -16.52
N TYR A 100 5.45 3.21 -17.00
CA TYR A 100 4.82 1.89 -17.03
C TYR A 100 4.86 1.16 -15.68
N ASP A 101 5.48 1.76 -14.66
CA ASP A 101 5.62 1.15 -13.34
C ASP A 101 4.38 1.45 -12.51
N THR A 102 3.44 0.50 -12.52
CA THR A 102 2.24 0.57 -11.70
C THR A 102 2.59 0.03 -10.31
N PRO A 103 2.50 0.84 -9.24
CA PRO A 103 2.79 0.35 -7.91
C PRO A 103 1.86 -0.81 -7.55
N GLU A 104 2.42 -1.83 -6.90
CA GLU A 104 1.60 -2.91 -6.36
C GLU A 104 0.70 -2.36 -5.24
N PRO A 105 -0.63 -2.56 -5.32
CA PRO A 105 -1.56 -2.11 -4.30
C PRO A 105 -1.19 -2.65 -2.92
N GLN A 106 -0.92 -1.73 -2.01
CA GLN A 106 -0.67 -2.02 -0.59
C GLN A 106 -1.48 -1.02 0.22
N LEU A 107 -2.24 -1.51 1.19
CA LEU A 107 -3.10 -0.69 2.02
C LEU A 107 -2.82 -0.99 3.49
N THR A 108 -2.65 0.04 4.31
CA THR A 108 -2.41 -0.11 5.75
C THR A 108 -3.05 1.02 6.52
N VAL A 109 -3.76 0.70 7.59
CA VAL A 109 -4.33 1.71 8.48
C VAL A 109 -3.39 1.98 9.65
N LEU A 110 -3.20 3.26 9.94
CA LEU A 110 -2.48 3.77 11.10
C LEU A 110 -3.23 4.99 11.65
N ASP A 111 -3.55 4.95 12.95
CA ASP A 111 -4.12 6.08 13.71
C ASP A 111 -5.32 6.78 13.04
N GLY A 112 -6.21 5.99 12.44
CA GLY A 112 -7.44 6.51 11.81
C GLY A 112 -7.24 7.09 10.40
N ALA A 113 -6.07 6.91 9.80
CA ALA A 113 -5.82 7.17 8.39
C ALA A 113 -5.46 5.88 7.66
N LEU A 114 -5.81 5.81 6.38
CA LEU A 114 -5.40 4.75 5.48
C LEU A 114 -4.23 5.24 4.62
N PHE A 115 -3.14 4.49 4.64
CA PHE A 115 -1.95 4.69 3.82
C PHE A 115 -1.93 3.70 2.67
N PHE A 116 -1.51 4.18 1.49
CA PHE A 116 -1.47 3.38 0.28
C PHE A 116 -0.46 3.96 -0.72
N VAL A 117 -0.11 3.16 -1.73
CA VAL A 117 0.78 3.60 -2.82
C VAL A 117 -0.05 3.90 -4.06
N ALA A 118 0.18 5.05 -4.68
CA ALA A 118 -0.46 5.45 -5.93
C ALA A 118 0.45 6.38 -6.74
N ALA A 119 0.27 6.39 -8.05
CA ALA A 119 0.96 7.30 -8.97
C ALA A 119 -0.05 8.27 -9.58
N ASP A 120 0.33 9.54 -9.73
CA ASP A 120 -0.47 10.54 -10.44
C ASP A 120 0.27 11.10 -11.68
N ALA A 121 -0.23 12.16 -12.30
CA ALA A 121 0.38 12.71 -13.51
C ALA A 121 1.63 13.57 -13.23
N GLU A 122 1.85 13.95 -11.97
CA GLU A 122 2.93 14.83 -11.52
C GLU A 122 4.00 14.04 -10.76
N HIS A 123 3.59 12.95 -10.10
CA HIS A 123 4.39 12.13 -9.22
C HIS A 123 4.35 10.67 -9.67
N GLY A 124 5.49 9.98 -9.57
CA GLY A 124 5.58 8.53 -9.69
C GLY A 124 4.78 7.79 -8.60
N GLY A 125 5.02 6.49 -8.46
CA GLY A 125 4.40 5.68 -7.41
C GLY A 125 4.88 6.07 -6.01
N GLU A 126 4.10 6.89 -5.31
CA GLU A 126 4.46 7.52 -4.03
C GLU A 126 3.53 7.12 -2.87
N LEU A 127 3.86 7.55 -1.65
CA LEU A 127 3.05 7.32 -0.45
C LEU A 127 1.91 8.33 -0.33
N TRP A 128 0.69 7.83 -0.29
CA TRP A 128 -0.53 8.63 -0.09
C TRP A 128 -1.21 8.26 1.23
N ARG A 129 -2.01 9.20 1.75
CA ARG A 129 -2.91 8.96 2.87
C ARG A 129 -4.33 9.44 2.59
N THR A 130 -5.31 8.85 3.27
CA THR A 130 -6.70 9.29 3.28
C THR A 130 -7.37 9.15 4.64
N ASP A 131 -8.29 10.04 4.94
CA ASP A 131 -9.29 9.88 6.03
C ASP A 131 -10.58 9.19 5.55
N GLY A 132 -10.62 8.76 4.28
CA GLY A 132 -11.79 8.16 3.64
C GLY A 132 -12.64 9.13 2.81
N THR A 133 -12.23 10.40 2.75
CA THR A 133 -12.85 11.45 1.92
C THR A 133 -11.94 11.90 0.79
N ALA A 134 -12.52 12.42 -0.30
CA ALA A 134 -11.74 12.95 -1.42
C ALA A 134 -10.84 14.12 -0.99
N ALA A 135 -11.34 15.00 -0.11
CA ALA A 135 -10.62 16.18 0.37
C ALA A 135 -9.46 15.82 1.32
N GLY A 136 -9.62 14.77 2.13
CA GLY A 136 -8.56 14.25 3.00
C GLY A 136 -7.62 13.26 2.31
N THR A 137 -7.70 13.08 0.98
CA THR A 137 -6.83 12.19 0.21
C THR A 137 -5.67 12.96 -0.43
N GLU A 138 -4.50 12.84 0.15
CA GLU A 138 -3.33 13.66 -0.16
C GLU A 138 -2.02 12.86 -0.21
N LEU A 139 -1.06 13.39 -0.97
CA LEU A 139 0.30 12.88 -1.03
C LEU A 139 0.96 13.15 0.33
N VAL A 140 1.63 12.15 0.90
CA VAL A 140 2.36 12.33 2.16
C VAL A 140 3.64 13.13 1.90
N VAL A 141 4.43 12.66 0.93
CA VAL A 141 5.64 13.31 0.41
C VAL A 141 6.00 12.65 -0.93
N ASP A 142 6.60 13.42 -1.82
CA ASP A 142 7.24 12.93 -3.04
C ASP A 142 8.65 12.41 -2.67
N ILE A 143 8.79 11.11 -2.42
CA ILE A 143 10.03 10.51 -1.90
C ILE A 143 11.10 10.49 -2.98
N ASN A 144 10.73 10.12 -4.20
CA ASN A 144 11.60 10.15 -5.38
C ASN A 144 11.13 11.26 -6.32
N PRO A 145 11.72 12.48 -6.24
CA PRO A 145 11.12 13.65 -6.85
C PRO A 145 10.84 13.51 -8.35
N GLY A 146 9.60 13.81 -8.75
CA GLY A 146 9.16 13.79 -10.13
C GLY A 146 8.44 12.50 -10.54
N LEU A 147 8.68 12.03 -11.77
CA LEU A 147 7.90 10.93 -12.36
C LEU A 147 8.47 9.54 -12.07
N ASP A 148 9.68 9.45 -11.52
CA ASP A 148 10.29 8.18 -11.15
C ASP A 148 9.64 7.69 -9.84
N PRO A 149 9.25 6.41 -9.73
CA PRO A 149 8.57 5.91 -8.55
C PRO A 149 9.54 5.69 -7.38
N ALA A 150 9.07 5.91 -6.15
CA ALA A 150 9.79 5.53 -4.95
C ALA A 150 9.83 4.02 -4.65
N ARG A 151 9.21 3.18 -5.51
CA ARG A 151 9.22 1.69 -5.40
C ARG A 151 8.81 1.19 -4.02
N ILE A 152 7.80 1.82 -3.42
CA ILE A 152 7.38 1.55 -2.04
C ILE A 152 6.87 0.12 -1.89
N SER A 153 7.38 -0.59 -0.88
CA SER A 153 6.91 -1.95 -0.54
C SER A 153 6.94 -2.24 0.96
N GLY A 154 6.11 -3.20 1.38
CA GLY A 154 6.06 -3.70 2.75
C GLY A 154 5.45 -2.72 3.76
N LEU A 155 4.43 -1.95 3.37
CA LEU A 155 3.72 -1.04 4.31
C LEU A 155 3.33 -1.78 5.60
N THR A 156 3.87 -1.31 6.73
CA THR A 156 3.71 -1.95 8.04
C THR A 156 3.46 -0.88 9.10
N ALA A 157 2.25 -0.84 9.66
CA ALA A 157 1.94 0.01 10.81
C ALA A 157 2.41 -0.66 12.12
N ALA A 158 3.21 0.05 12.91
CA ALA A 158 3.72 -0.44 14.18
C ALA A 158 4.16 0.72 15.09
N GLY A 159 3.91 0.61 16.40
CA GLY A 159 4.42 1.59 17.38
C GLY A 159 4.03 3.06 17.10
N GLY A 160 2.84 3.29 16.52
CA GLY A 160 2.37 4.63 16.15
C GLY A 160 3.08 5.23 14.91
N ARG A 161 3.74 4.40 14.10
CA ARG A 161 4.42 4.81 12.87
C ARG A 161 4.15 3.83 11.74
N LEU A 162 4.36 4.30 10.51
CA LEU A 162 4.42 3.46 9.32
C LEU A 162 5.89 3.14 9.02
N PHE A 163 6.17 1.90 8.64
CA PHE A 163 7.47 1.44 8.15
C PHE A 163 7.31 0.77 6.79
N PHE A 164 8.27 0.98 5.90
CA PHE A 164 8.23 0.48 4.53
C PHE A 164 9.61 0.56 3.89
N ALA A 165 9.81 -0.15 2.80
CA ALA A 165 10.98 0.01 1.94
C ALA A 165 10.68 1.04 0.83
N ALA A 166 11.61 1.93 0.50
CA ALA A 166 11.47 2.91 -0.58
C ALA A 166 12.84 3.39 -1.12
N ASP A 167 12.82 3.89 -2.35
CA ASP A 167 13.94 4.44 -3.12
C ASP A 167 13.73 5.95 -3.29
N ASP A 168 14.71 6.78 -2.93
CA ASP A 168 14.66 8.23 -3.13
C ASP A 168 15.38 8.69 -4.41
N GLY A 169 15.87 7.73 -5.21
CA GLY A 169 16.64 8.01 -6.42
C GLY A 169 18.13 8.29 -6.16
N GLU A 170 18.57 8.40 -4.91
CA GLU A 170 19.96 8.70 -4.53
C GLU A 170 20.63 7.52 -3.79
N HIS A 171 19.91 6.86 -2.89
CA HIS A 171 20.42 5.82 -1.99
C HIS A 171 19.93 4.41 -2.33
N GLY A 172 19.06 4.27 -3.35
CA GLY A 172 18.40 3.00 -3.64
C GLY A 172 17.35 2.63 -2.60
N ILE A 173 16.85 1.39 -2.64
CA ILE A 173 15.78 0.94 -1.73
C ILE A 173 16.33 0.74 -0.31
N GLU A 174 15.87 1.57 0.62
CA GLU A 174 16.21 1.58 2.05
C GLU A 174 14.98 1.40 2.95
N LEU A 175 15.20 1.29 4.28
CA LEU A 175 14.11 1.25 5.26
C LEU A 175 13.67 2.68 5.61
N TRP A 176 12.38 2.95 5.49
CA TRP A 176 11.75 4.25 5.75
C TRP A 176 10.77 4.19 6.90
N THR A 177 10.51 5.35 7.49
CA THR A 177 9.43 5.54 8.46
C THR A 177 8.64 6.81 8.19
N SER A 178 7.35 6.80 8.55
CA SER A 178 6.46 7.97 8.47
C SER A 178 5.54 8.05 9.69
N ASP A 179 5.21 9.26 10.14
CA ASP A 179 4.05 9.54 11.01
C ASP A 179 2.82 10.02 10.23
N GLY A 180 2.90 9.90 8.90
CA GLY A 180 1.91 10.36 7.95
C GLY A 180 2.07 11.82 7.51
N THR A 181 3.07 12.55 7.98
CA THR A 181 3.40 13.90 7.50
C THR A 181 4.67 13.90 6.66
N ALA A 182 4.81 14.89 5.77
CA ALA A 182 6.05 15.07 5.02
C ALA A 182 7.28 15.20 5.94
N ALA A 183 7.18 16.04 6.98
CA ALA A 183 8.29 16.29 7.90
C ALA A 183 8.67 15.07 8.76
N GLY A 184 7.70 14.20 9.05
CA GLY A 184 7.92 12.96 9.80
C GLY A 184 8.24 11.75 8.92
N THR A 185 8.32 11.92 7.60
CA THR A 185 8.69 10.88 6.64
C THR A 185 10.17 10.96 6.30
N ARG A 186 10.92 9.89 6.57
CA ARG A 186 12.38 9.86 6.37
C ARG A 186 12.92 8.45 6.25
N SER A 187 14.02 8.32 5.52
CA SER A 187 14.86 7.12 5.56
C SER A 187 15.47 6.94 6.94
N LEU A 188 15.66 5.69 7.34
CA LEU A 188 16.38 5.29 8.54
C LEU A 188 17.85 4.92 8.24
N SER A 189 18.44 5.43 7.16
CA SER A 189 19.83 5.24 6.66
C SER A 189 20.86 4.81 7.72
N ASP A 190 21.75 3.85 7.51
CA ASP A 190 22.14 3.07 6.31
C ASP A 190 22.42 1.65 6.80
N ILE A 191 21.62 0.68 6.37
CA ILE A 191 21.96 -0.74 6.62
C ILE A 191 23.10 -1.14 5.68
N ALA A 192 23.02 -0.74 4.41
CA ALA A 192 24.13 -0.71 3.47
C ALA A 192 24.68 0.71 3.38
N ALA A 193 26.00 0.89 3.45
CA ALA A 193 26.59 2.23 3.38
C ALA A 193 26.74 2.72 1.92
N GLY A 194 26.36 3.96 1.63
CA GLY A 194 26.56 4.60 0.33
C GLY A 194 25.42 4.32 -0.68
N PRO A 195 25.66 4.32 -2.01
CA PRO A 195 24.60 4.23 -3.02
C PRO A 195 24.03 2.81 -3.20
N TYR A 196 24.29 1.91 -2.25
CA TYR A 196 23.92 0.51 -2.36
C TYR A 196 22.63 0.26 -1.60
N SER A 197 21.64 -0.31 -2.26
CA SER A 197 20.37 -0.67 -1.64
C SER A 197 20.54 -1.79 -0.60
N SER A 198 19.98 -1.59 0.59
CA SER A 198 19.81 -2.63 1.61
C SER A 198 18.62 -3.55 1.33
N SER A 199 17.72 -3.13 0.44
CA SER A 199 16.55 -3.86 -0.05
C SER A 199 15.78 -4.57 1.08
N PRO A 200 15.23 -3.83 2.07
CA PRO A 200 14.49 -4.43 3.18
C PRO A 200 13.26 -5.20 2.69
N ARG A 201 13.03 -6.40 3.23
CA ARG A 201 11.87 -7.24 2.90
C ARG A 201 11.28 -7.90 4.13
N GLU A 202 10.05 -8.41 3.97
CA GLU A 202 9.37 -9.23 4.98
C GLU A 202 9.19 -8.50 6.32
N LEU A 203 8.90 -7.20 6.25
CA LEU A 203 8.66 -6.38 7.43
C LEU A 203 7.52 -6.98 8.27
N LYS A 204 7.78 -7.20 9.55
CA LYS A 204 6.80 -7.73 10.49
C LYS A 204 6.98 -7.15 11.88
N ALA A 205 5.92 -6.54 12.39
CA ALA A 205 5.90 -6.05 13.76
C ALA A 205 5.39 -7.12 14.74
N ILE A 206 6.18 -7.42 15.77
CA ILE A 206 5.84 -8.39 16.83
C ILE A 206 6.40 -7.89 18.17
N GLY A 207 5.53 -7.76 19.18
CA GLY A 207 5.95 -7.51 20.56
C GLY A 207 6.83 -6.26 20.73
N GLY A 208 6.44 -5.13 20.11
CA GLY A 208 7.18 -3.86 20.20
C GLY A 208 8.46 -3.80 19.37
N ARG A 209 8.68 -4.74 18.45
CA ARG A 209 9.83 -4.77 17.54
C ARG A 209 9.37 -4.95 16.11
N LEU A 210 10.11 -4.36 15.18
CA LEU A 210 10.00 -4.61 13.75
C LEU A 210 11.12 -5.58 13.33
N PHE A 211 10.74 -6.71 12.75
CA PHE A 211 11.65 -7.69 12.15
C PHE A 211 11.60 -7.54 10.64
N PHE A 212 12.73 -7.70 9.98
CA PHE A 212 12.83 -7.66 8.52
C PHE A 212 14.14 -8.32 8.07
N SER A 213 14.31 -8.58 6.78
CA SER A 213 15.60 -8.96 6.21
C SER A 213 16.15 -7.83 5.34
N ALA A 214 17.46 -7.61 5.37
CA ALA A 214 18.15 -6.59 4.58
C ALA A 214 19.61 -6.99 4.34
N ASP A 215 20.23 -6.40 3.34
CA ASP A 215 21.62 -6.65 2.94
C ASP A 215 22.49 -5.45 3.34
N ASP A 216 23.49 -5.67 4.20
CA ASP A 216 24.44 -4.63 4.61
C ASP A 216 25.65 -4.48 3.69
N GLN A 217 25.68 -5.25 2.59
CA GLN A 217 26.79 -5.37 1.64
C GLN A 217 28.08 -5.96 2.26
N VAL A 218 28.02 -6.52 3.48
CA VAL A 218 29.16 -7.18 4.13
C VAL A 218 29.05 -8.69 4.02
N ILE A 219 27.90 -9.25 4.42
CA ILE A 219 27.68 -10.71 4.48
C ILE A 219 26.54 -11.16 3.55
N GLY A 220 25.85 -10.21 2.92
CA GLY A 220 24.63 -10.45 2.16
C GLY A 220 23.38 -10.32 3.04
N ARG A 221 22.22 -10.69 2.49
CA ARG A 221 20.93 -10.60 3.20
C ARG A 221 20.91 -11.37 4.53
N GLU A 222 20.59 -10.67 5.60
CA GLU A 222 20.48 -11.19 6.95
C GLU A 222 19.24 -10.66 7.69
N PRO A 223 18.78 -11.30 8.78
CA PRO A 223 17.68 -10.79 9.59
C PRO A 223 18.11 -9.60 10.47
N TRP A 224 17.21 -8.63 10.58
CA TRP A 224 17.35 -7.41 11.36
C TRP A 224 16.19 -7.26 12.33
N VAL A 225 16.44 -6.55 13.43
CA VAL A 225 15.42 -6.19 14.41
C VAL A 225 15.56 -4.74 14.85
N LEU A 226 14.44 -4.04 14.90
CA LEU A 226 14.33 -2.65 15.32
C LEU A 226 13.35 -2.54 16.51
N PRO A 227 13.82 -2.13 17.71
CA PRO A 227 12.93 -1.76 18.82
C PRO A 227 12.09 -0.51 18.46
N LEU A 228 10.79 -0.56 18.77
CA LEU A 228 9.84 0.52 18.46
C LEU A 228 9.64 1.52 19.60
N ASP A 229 10.25 1.27 20.76
CA ASP A 229 10.16 2.08 21.98
C ASP A 229 11.28 3.12 22.13
N THR A 230 12.27 3.12 21.22
CA THR A 230 13.41 4.03 21.28
C THR A 230 13.43 5.01 20.11
N ALA A 231 13.67 6.30 20.41
CA ALA A 231 14.12 7.26 19.42
C ALA A 231 15.46 6.76 18.84
N PHE A 232 15.50 6.52 17.54
CA PHE A 232 16.63 5.93 16.83
C PHE A 232 17.91 6.74 17.10
N VAL A 233 18.87 6.15 17.81
CA VAL A 233 20.28 6.56 17.76
C VAL A 233 20.97 5.48 16.94
N GLY A 234 21.37 5.83 15.72
CA GLY A 234 21.96 4.88 14.78
C GLY A 234 23.11 4.09 15.40
N LYS A 235 23.23 2.86 14.91
CA LYS A 235 24.21 1.80 15.24
C LYS A 235 23.80 0.84 16.35
N GLY A 236 23.49 -0.38 15.94
CA GLY A 236 23.68 -1.55 16.80
C GLY A 236 22.86 -2.77 16.37
N LYS A 237 23.53 -3.75 15.78
CA LYS A 237 23.12 -5.16 15.82
C LYS A 237 23.00 -5.57 17.31
N PRO A 238 21.91 -6.21 17.77
CA PRO A 238 22.00 -7.14 18.88
C PRO A 238 22.60 -8.48 18.44
#